data_AF-A0A383EW80-F1
#
_entry.id   AF-A0A383EW80-F1
#
_cell.length_a   1.000
_cell.length_b   1.000
_cell.length_c   1.000
_cell.angle_alpha   90.00
_cell.angle_beta   90.00
_cell.angle_gamma   90.00
#
_symmetry.space_group_name_H-M   'P 1'
#
loop_
_entity.id
_entity.type
_entity.pdbx_description
1 polymer ?
#
loop_
_entity_poly.entity_id
_entity_poly.type
_entity_poly.pdbx_seq_one_letter_code
_entity_poly.pdbx_strand_id
1 'polypeptide(L)' 'MLKLQHFKENKMYHPGRYWQKLDDGRIQCDVCPRLCKLHEGQRGLCFVRQA' A
#
# COMPACT_ATOMS: atom_id res chain seq x y z
N MET A 1 12.46 33.81 9.40
CA MET A 1 11.30 33.07 9.95
C MET A 1 10.03 33.53 9.28
N LEU A 2 9.55 32.83 8.25
CA LEU A 2 8.15 32.87 7.82
C LEU A 2 7.90 31.65 6.93
N LYS A 3 7.38 30.62 7.60
CA LYS A 3 6.47 29.57 7.13
C LYS A 3 6.82 28.89 5.80
N LEU A 4 7.58 27.80 5.98
CA LEU A 4 7.46 26.51 5.29
C LEU A 4 5.98 26.20 4.94
N GLN A 5 5.49 26.65 3.80
CA GLN A 5 4.18 26.26 3.30
C GLN A 5 4.28 26.00 1.80
N HIS A 6 3.85 24.80 1.42
CA HIS A 6 3.61 24.33 0.05
C HIS A 6 4.75 23.59 -0.68
N PHE A 7 5.29 22.55 -0.05
CA PHE A 7 5.56 21.31 -0.82
C PHE A 7 4.26 20.50 -0.88
N LYS A 8 3.28 20.93 -1.69
CA LYS A 8 2.19 20.03 -2.10
C LYS A 8 2.78 19.08 -3.14
N GLU A 9 3.36 17.99 -2.65
CA GLU A 9 3.82 16.89 -3.49
C GLU A 9 2.64 16.36 -4.31
N ASN A 10 2.66 16.58 -5.62
CA ASN A 10 1.79 15.94 -6.60
C ASN A 10 2.12 14.44 -6.64
N LYS A 11 1.71 13.70 -5.63
CA LYS A 11 1.82 12.24 -5.60
C LYS A 11 0.54 11.65 -6.19
N MET A 12 0.60 11.34 -7.48
CA MET A 12 -0.44 10.62 -8.19
C MET A 12 -0.43 9.15 -7.77
N TYR A 13 -0.94 8.88 -6.57
CA TYR A 13 -1.17 7.52 -6.11
C TYR A 13 -2.45 6.99 -6.74
N HIS A 14 -2.34 5.82 -7.37
CA HIS A 14 -3.51 5.09 -7.84
C HIS A 14 -3.99 4.15 -6.72
N PRO A 15 -5.27 4.22 -6.32
CA PRO A 15 -5.79 3.33 -5.29
C PRO A 15 -5.73 1.87 -5.78
N GLY A 16 -5.22 0.97 -4.94
CA GLY A 16 -5.28 -0.46 -5.20
C GLY A 16 -6.72 -0.98 -5.12
N ARG A 17 -7.12 -1.86 -6.05
CA ARG A 17 -8.52 -2.35 -6.17
C ARG A 17 -8.74 -3.81 -5.76
N TYR A 18 -7.67 -4.59 -5.68
CA TYR A 18 -7.74 -6.04 -5.48
C TYR A 18 -7.06 -6.46 -4.17
N TRP A 19 -7.69 -6.05 -3.06
CA TRP A 19 -7.29 -6.41 -1.71
C TRP A 19 -8.47 -6.41 -0.75
N GLN A 20 -8.31 -7.15 0.34
CA GLN A 20 -9.23 -7.15 1.47
C GLN A 20 -8.51 -6.72 2.75
N LYS A 21 -9.22 -5.99 3.61
CA LYS A 21 -8.77 -5.78 5.00
C LYS A 21 -9.14 -7.01 5.82
N LEU A 22 -8.22 -7.46 6.67
CA LEU A 22 -8.47 -8.52 7.62
C LEU A 22 -8.73 -7.94 9.02
N ASP A 23 -9.46 -8.70 9.84
CA ASP A 23 -9.85 -8.26 11.19
C ASP A 23 -8.66 -8.04 12.13
N ASP A 24 -7.53 -8.69 11.84
CA ASP A 24 -6.27 -8.53 12.57
C ASP A 24 -5.41 -7.34 12.11
N GLY A 25 -5.95 -6.48 11.24
CA GLY A 25 -5.29 -5.27 10.76
C GLY A 25 -4.34 -5.49 9.58
N ARG A 26 -4.21 -6.71 9.06
CA ARG A 26 -3.44 -6.99 7.83
C ARG A 26 -4.26 -6.69 6.57
N ILE A 27 -3.57 -6.63 5.44
CA ILE A 27 -4.20 -6.65 4.11
C ILE A 27 -3.93 -7.97 3.40
N GLN A 28 -4.94 -8.53 2.73
CA GLN A 28 -4.77 -9.64 1.79
C GLN A 28 -4.68 -9.10 0.36
N CYS A 29 -3.70 -9.55 -0.41
CA CYS A 29 -3.62 -9.27 -1.86
C CYS A 29 -4.28 -10.39 -2.67
N ASP A 30 -5.37 -10.08 -3.35
CA ASP A 30 -6.14 -11.08 -4.12
C ASP A 30 -5.53 -11.36 -5.52
N VAL A 31 -4.60 -10.50 -5.98
CA VAL A 31 -3.84 -10.71 -7.22
C VAL A 31 -2.68 -11.69 -7.03
N CYS A 32 -2.18 -11.82 -5.80
CA CYS A 32 -1.01 -12.63 -5.51
C CYS A 32 -1.36 -14.13 -5.62
N PRO A 33 -0.55 -14.97 -6.30
CA PRO A 33 -0.78 -16.42 -6.36
C PRO A 33 -0.68 -17.11 -4.99
N ARG A 34 -0.13 -16.41 -3.98
CA ARG A 34 0.00 -16.90 -2.60
C ARG A 34 -0.98 -16.25 -1.63
N LEU A 35 -1.85 -15.36 -2.10
CA LEU A 35 -2.81 -14.61 -1.28
C LEU A 35 -2.14 -14.01 -0.03
N CYS A 36 -1.00 -13.33 -0.23
CA CYS A 36 -0.19 -12.85 0.88
C CYS A 36 -1.00 -11.92 1.81
N LYS A 37 -0.86 -12.15 3.12
CA LYS A 37 -1.39 -11.32 4.20
C LYS A 37 -0.25 -10.46 4.75
N LEU A 38 -0.29 -9.17 4.47
CA LEU A 38 0.82 -8.25 4.70
C LEU A 38 0.50 -7.30 5.86
N HIS A 39 1.51 -7.05 6.69
CA HIS A 39 1.53 -5.90 7.59
C HIS A 39 1.92 -4.62 6.83
N GLU A 40 1.69 -3.47 7.45
CA GLU A 40 2.16 -2.19 6.93
C GLU A 40 3.67 -2.22 6.68
N GLY A 41 4.10 -1.70 5.52
CA GLY A 41 5.50 -1.68 5.10
C GLY A 41 6.06 -3.03 4.60
N GLN A 42 5.32 -4.14 4.73
CA GLN A 42 5.77 -5.44 4.26
C GLN A 42 5.60 -5.60 2.75
N ARG A 43 6.62 -6.16 2.08
CA ARG A 43 6.55 -6.51 0.65
C ARG A 43 5.96 -7.91 0.43
N GLY A 44 5.14 -8.04 -0.61
CA GLY A 44 4.68 -9.33 -1.09
C GLY A 44 5.75 -10.07 -1.89
N LEU A 45 5.80 -11.40 -1.76
CA LEU A 45 6.79 -12.26 -2.43
C LEU A 45 6.64 -12.35 -3.96
N CYS A 46 5.49 -11.93 -4.50
CA CYS A 46 5.19 -12.00 -5.91
C CYS A 46 5.62 -10.76 -6.71
N PHE A 47 6.17 -9.73 -6.05
CA PHE A 47 6.57 -8.45 -6.66
C PHE A 47 5.46 -7.67 -7.41
N VAL A 48 4.23 -8.18 -7.44
CA VAL A 48 3.05 -7.52 -8.07
C VAL A 48 2.69 -6.21 -7.37
N ARG A 49 2.92 -6.12 -6.06
CA ARG A 49 2.81 -4.86 -5.31
C ARG A 49 4.21 -4.30 -5.11
N GLN A 50 4.49 -3.15 -5.75
CA GLN A 50 5.63 -2.32 -5.36
C GLN A 50 5.39 -1.78 -3.94
N ALA A 51 6.46 -1.64 -3.16
CA ALA A 51 6.41 -0.99 -1.84
C ALA A 51 6.32 0.53 -1.96
#